data_AF-A0A1E3BGC9-F1
#
_entry.id   AF-A0A1E3BGC9-F1
#
_cell.length_a   1.000
_cell.length_b   1.000
_cell.length_c   1.000
_cell.angle_alpha   90.00
_cell.angle_beta   90.00
_cell.angle_gamma   90.00
#
_symmetry.space_group_name_H-M   'P 1'
#
loop_
_entity.id
_entity.type
_entity.pdbx_description
1 polymer ?
#
loop_
_entity_poly.entity_id
_entity_poly.type
_entity_poly.pdbx_seq_one_letter_code
_entity_poly.pdbx_strand_id
1 'polypeptide(L)'
;MPANLYKYQRYRWLGDPEKLAMRYREFHLASLVNAATKITGSSKDKCTKLVKCVEGQYNKAFALIMESGDEMIHNDWQRVSVAPPLLQRPFPQMLELSGDEADERTQPEKELLEHYQEAIKATDPLRSEVLKDFYLRVRAEPISLVPCCWDRESLFSLLHALIAVIARWDDISNGKSPCPIDFTQDELQQHETEMELIEGVSSIVQQLQDEGLIPLGVMVRPDARDVNDHFKKEFMDLAEDERQRELHAKVWPYQ
;
A
#
# COMPACT_ATOMS: atom_id res chain seq x y z
N MET A 1 7.93 -19.27 -20.45
CA MET A 1 7.61 -18.93 -19.04
C MET A 1 7.41 -17.42 -18.96
N PRO A 2 6.33 -16.90 -18.37
CA PRO A 2 5.88 -15.54 -18.70
C PRO A 2 6.71 -14.48 -17.96
N ALA A 3 7.36 -13.60 -18.73
CA ALA A 3 8.14 -12.46 -18.25
C ALA A 3 7.36 -11.48 -17.33
N ASN A 4 6.05 -11.64 -17.23
CA ASN A 4 5.15 -10.84 -16.40
C ASN A 4 5.28 -11.11 -14.89
N LEU A 5 5.88 -12.24 -14.49
CA LEU A 5 6.09 -12.57 -13.07
C LEU A 5 7.11 -11.64 -12.39
N TYR A 6 8.10 -11.17 -13.14
CA TYR A 6 9.21 -10.36 -12.60
C TYR A 6 8.95 -8.85 -12.70
N LYS A 7 8.12 -8.43 -13.66
CA LYS A 7 7.83 -7.03 -13.94
C LYS A 7 6.86 -6.45 -12.93
N TYR A 8 7.12 -5.22 -12.51
CA TYR A 8 6.21 -4.42 -11.70
C TYR A 8 5.07 -3.84 -12.56
N GLN A 9 3.83 -3.99 -12.10
CA GLN A 9 2.60 -3.77 -12.86
C GLN A 9 1.50 -3.06 -12.05
N ARG A 10 1.61 -2.96 -10.72
CA ARG A 10 0.50 -2.46 -9.86
C ARG A 10 0.34 -0.94 -9.83
N TYR A 11 1.42 -0.17 -9.61
CA TYR A 11 1.35 1.30 -9.65
C TYR A 11 2.14 1.82 -10.85
N ARG A 12 1.53 2.70 -11.64
CA ARG A 12 2.15 3.27 -12.82
C ARG A 12 2.38 4.74 -12.55
N TRP A 13 3.57 5.01 -12.03
CA TRP A 13 4.11 6.36 -11.98
C TRP A 13 4.23 6.83 -13.43
N LEU A 14 3.88 8.08 -13.69
CA LEU A 14 4.67 8.85 -14.65
C LEU A 14 6.09 8.76 -14.10
N GLY A 15 6.97 7.95 -14.68
CA GLY A 15 8.13 7.54 -13.90
C GLY A 15 9.09 6.60 -14.61
N ASP A 16 10.10 7.23 -15.20
CA ASP A 16 11.51 6.85 -15.25
C ASP A 16 11.84 5.35 -15.42
N PRO A 17 12.34 4.94 -16.61
CA PRO A 17 12.82 3.58 -16.87
C PRO A 17 13.77 3.03 -15.79
N GLU A 18 14.55 3.88 -15.13
CA GLU A 18 15.48 3.48 -14.08
C GLU A 18 14.76 2.98 -12.82
N LYS A 19 13.68 3.63 -12.40
CA LYS A 19 12.86 3.20 -11.24
C LYS A 19 12.16 1.87 -11.50
N LEU A 20 11.71 1.62 -12.74
CA LEU A 20 11.14 0.34 -13.14
C LEU A 20 12.20 -0.76 -13.19
N ALA A 21 13.41 -0.46 -13.68
CA ALA A 21 14.53 -1.39 -13.71
C ALA A 21 14.94 -1.82 -12.29
N MET A 22 14.99 -0.90 -11.31
CA MET A 22 15.25 -1.23 -9.90
C MET A 22 14.21 -2.19 -9.29
N ARG A 23 12.98 -2.22 -9.81
CA ARG A 23 11.90 -3.09 -9.32
C ARG A 23 11.80 -4.43 -10.07
N TYR A 24 12.51 -4.58 -11.18
CA TYR A 24 12.66 -5.85 -11.89
C TYR A 24 13.74 -6.69 -11.20
N ARG A 25 13.34 -7.84 -10.67
CA ARG A 25 14.29 -8.76 -10.06
C ARG A 25 13.93 -10.19 -10.42
N GLU A 26 14.85 -10.85 -11.11
CA GLU A 26 14.73 -12.27 -11.39
C GLU A 26 15.02 -13.07 -10.12
N PHE A 27 14.26 -14.13 -9.94
CA PHE A 27 14.43 -15.06 -8.84
C PHE A 27 14.30 -16.50 -9.35
N HIS A 28 14.91 -17.42 -8.62
CA HIS A 28 15.02 -18.82 -9.05
C HIS A 28 13.69 -19.55 -8.84
N LEU A 29 12.82 -19.51 -9.85
CA LEU A 29 11.48 -20.12 -9.83
C LEU A 29 11.50 -21.61 -9.45
N ALA A 30 12.48 -22.36 -9.95
CA ALA A 30 12.59 -23.78 -9.64
C ALA A 30 12.82 -24.02 -8.14
N SER A 31 13.57 -23.15 -7.45
CA SER A 31 13.74 -23.25 -5.99
C SER A 31 12.44 -22.96 -5.25
N LEU A 32 11.65 -21.97 -5.71
CA LEU A 32 10.36 -21.65 -5.12
C LEU A 32 9.38 -22.82 -5.26
N VAL A 33 9.24 -23.38 -6.46
CA VAL A 33 8.37 -24.54 -6.72
C VAL A 33 8.85 -25.77 -5.91
N ASN A 34 10.16 -26.01 -5.85
CA ASN A 34 10.72 -27.10 -5.07
C ASN A 34 10.51 -26.94 -3.55
N ALA A 35 10.45 -25.71 -3.05
CA ALA A 35 10.11 -25.46 -1.65
C ALA A 35 8.62 -25.75 -1.39
N ALA A 36 7.75 -25.32 -2.31
CA ALA A 36 6.31 -25.59 -2.23
C ALA A 36 5.98 -27.08 -2.24
N THR A 37 6.54 -27.86 -3.16
CA THR A 37 6.32 -29.31 -3.26
C THR A 37 6.79 -30.08 -2.02
N LYS A 38 7.82 -29.58 -1.32
CA LYS A 38 8.28 -30.15 -0.05
C LYS A 38 7.28 -29.90 1.08
N ILE A 39 6.63 -28.74 1.10
CA ILE A 39 5.66 -28.37 2.14
C ILE A 39 4.36 -29.16 1.97
N THR A 40 3.91 -29.39 0.73
CA THR A 40 2.69 -30.18 0.44
C THR A 40 2.88 -31.70 0.64
N GLY A 41 4.07 -32.15 1.05
CA GLY A 41 4.36 -33.54 1.42
C GLY A 41 4.39 -34.53 0.26
N SER A 42 4.12 -34.09 -0.97
CA SER A 42 4.00 -34.94 -2.16
C SER A 42 5.16 -34.70 -3.12
N SER A 43 6.20 -35.53 -3.06
CA SER A 43 7.37 -35.43 -3.95
C SER A 43 7.07 -35.59 -5.46
N LYS A 44 5.85 -36.02 -5.81
CA LYS A 44 5.37 -36.19 -7.18
C LYS A 44 4.42 -35.08 -7.64
N ASP A 45 3.96 -34.25 -6.72
CA ASP A 45 3.00 -33.20 -7.03
C ASP A 45 3.70 -32.07 -7.77
N LYS A 46 3.06 -31.59 -8.84
CA LYS A 46 3.65 -30.60 -9.74
C LYS A 46 2.85 -29.32 -9.67
N CYS A 47 3.55 -28.20 -9.54
CA CYS A 47 2.92 -26.90 -9.73
C CYS A 47 2.48 -26.78 -11.20
N THR A 48 1.17 -26.73 -11.42
CA THR A 48 0.55 -26.64 -12.76
C THR A 48 0.38 -25.18 -13.17
N LYS A 49 0.22 -24.27 -12.21
CA LYS A 49 0.03 -22.85 -12.46
C LYS A 49 0.69 -22.01 -11.36
N LEU A 50 1.40 -20.97 -11.79
CA LEU A 50 1.98 -19.94 -10.93
C LEU A 50 1.45 -18.58 -11.39
N VAL A 51 0.77 -17.87 -10.48
CA VAL A 51 0.17 -16.56 -10.74
C VAL A 51 0.76 -15.55 -9.77
N LYS A 52 1.12 -14.36 -10.26
CA LYS A 52 1.42 -13.22 -9.39
C LYS A 52 0.09 -12.57 -9.03
N CYS A 53 -0.33 -12.68 -7.77
CA CYS A 53 -1.63 -12.18 -7.31
C CYS A 53 -1.57 -10.67 -7.11
N VAL A 54 -0.53 -10.21 -6.43
CA VAL A 54 -0.40 -8.80 -6.04
C VAL A 54 1.07 -8.43 -5.88
N GLU A 55 1.37 -7.14 -5.95
CA GLU A 55 2.70 -6.62 -5.63
C GLU A 55 2.63 -5.21 -5.07
N GLY A 56 3.59 -4.80 -4.25
CA GLY A 56 3.56 -3.48 -3.63
C GLY A 56 4.69 -3.32 -2.63
N GLN A 57 5.15 -2.09 -2.43
CA GLN A 57 6.20 -1.79 -1.44
C GLN A 57 7.46 -2.68 -1.59
N TYR A 58 7.90 -2.89 -2.84
CA TYR A 58 9.03 -3.76 -3.22
C TYR A 58 8.80 -5.28 -3.10
N ASN A 59 7.63 -5.72 -2.65
CA ASN A 59 7.28 -7.11 -2.44
C ASN A 59 6.30 -7.64 -3.50
N LYS A 60 6.22 -8.96 -3.67
CA LYS A 60 5.32 -9.69 -4.58
C LYS A 60 4.71 -10.90 -3.88
N ALA A 61 3.41 -11.10 -4.09
CA ALA A 61 2.71 -12.32 -3.68
C ALA A 61 2.37 -13.18 -4.90
N PHE A 62 2.56 -14.49 -4.75
CA PHE A 62 2.29 -15.48 -5.77
C PHE A 62 1.36 -16.58 -5.24
N ALA A 63 0.42 -17.02 -6.07
CA ALA A 63 -0.33 -18.25 -5.86
C ALA A 63 0.25 -19.36 -6.74
N LEU A 64 0.48 -20.52 -6.12
CA LEU A 64 0.92 -21.74 -6.75
C LEU A 64 -0.23 -22.73 -6.67
N ILE A 65 -0.71 -23.20 -7.81
CA ILE A 65 -1.73 -24.25 -7.89
C ILE A 65 -1.04 -25.54 -8.25
N MET A 66 -1.25 -26.55 -7.42
CA MET A 66 -0.67 -27.88 -7.53
C MET A 66 -1.57 -28.80 -8.35
N GLU A 67 -1.04 -29.94 -8.81
CA GLU A 67 -1.80 -30.93 -9.59
C GLU A 67 -2.83 -31.64 -8.70
N SER A 68 -2.55 -31.76 -7.41
CA SER A 68 -3.48 -32.21 -6.37
C SER A 68 -4.73 -31.32 -6.22
N GLY A 69 -4.69 -30.09 -6.75
CA GLY A 69 -5.68 -29.05 -6.49
C GLY A 69 -5.35 -28.18 -5.26
N ASP A 70 -4.25 -28.46 -4.55
CA ASP A 70 -3.80 -27.62 -3.44
C ASP A 70 -3.35 -26.25 -3.95
N GLU A 71 -3.74 -25.19 -3.25
CA GLU A 71 -3.30 -23.83 -3.53
C GLU A 71 -2.36 -23.35 -2.43
N MET A 72 -1.21 -22.82 -2.84
CA MET A 72 -0.17 -22.34 -1.95
C MET A 72 0.17 -20.89 -2.25
N ILE A 73 0.11 -20.05 -1.21
CA ILE A 73 0.44 -18.64 -1.31
C ILE A 73 1.86 -18.41 -0.80
N HIS A 74 2.67 -17.76 -1.62
CA HIS A 74 4.01 -17.32 -1.24
C HIS A 74 4.12 -15.79 -1.32
N ASN A 75 4.71 -15.17 -0.30
CA ASN A 75 4.96 -13.74 -0.26
C ASN A 75 6.36 -13.49 0.35
N ASP A 76 7.10 -12.55 -0.21
CA ASP A 76 8.41 -12.08 0.27
C ASP A 76 8.30 -10.96 1.33
N TRP A 77 7.08 -10.69 1.81
CA TRP A 77 6.75 -9.83 2.94
C TRP A 77 7.52 -10.25 4.20
N GLN A 78 8.66 -9.60 4.40
CA GLN A 78 9.32 -9.50 5.70
C GLN A 78 9.77 -8.06 5.88
N ARG A 79 8.80 -7.15 6.12
CA ARG A 79 9.15 -5.85 6.66
C ARG A 79 9.53 -6.11 8.13
N VAL A 80 10.82 -6.02 8.44
CA VAL A 80 11.31 -6.09 9.83
C VAL A 80 10.83 -4.83 10.55
N SER A 81 9.60 -4.88 11.07
CA SER A 81 9.09 -3.85 11.94
C SER A 81 9.64 -4.10 13.33
N VAL A 82 10.43 -3.18 13.87
CA VAL A 82 10.84 -3.18 15.28
C VAL A 82 9.66 -2.66 16.11
N ALA A 83 8.58 -3.43 16.13
CA ALA A 83 7.39 -3.15 16.92
C ALA A 83 7.02 -4.41 17.71
N PRO A 84 6.44 -4.28 18.92
CA PRO A 84 5.85 -5.41 19.63
C PRO A 84 4.94 -6.20 18.68
N PRO A 85 4.95 -7.54 18.71
CA PRO A 85 4.15 -8.35 17.77
C PRO A 85 2.70 -7.90 17.67
N LEU A 86 2.09 -7.49 18.78
CA LEU A 86 0.71 -7.00 18.87
C LEU A 86 0.43 -5.71 18.08
N LEU A 87 1.46 -4.93 17.75
CA LEU A 87 1.36 -3.68 16.96
C LEU A 87 1.85 -3.86 15.52
N GLN A 88 2.33 -5.04 15.14
CA GLN A 88 2.70 -5.34 13.77
C GLN A 88 1.46 -5.57 12.92
N ARG A 89 1.51 -5.17 11.64
CA ARG A 89 0.39 -5.38 10.70
C ARG A 89 0.02 -6.87 10.59
N PRO A 90 -1.28 -7.21 10.57
CA PRO A 90 -1.72 -8.60 10.42
C PRO A 90 -1.24 -9.24 9.12
N PHE A 91 -1.37 -8.49 8.04
CA PHE A 91 -1.06 -8.90 6.69
C PHE A 91 -0.24 -7.81 6.01
N PRO A 92 0.51 -8.14 4.96
CA PRO A 92 1.25 -7.14 4.21
C PRO A 92 0.34 -6.01 3.72
N GLN A 93 0.79 -4.76 3.85
CA GLN A 93 0.04 -3.56 3.43
C GLN A 93 -0.42 -3.62 1.97
N MET A 94 0.30 -4.36 1.11
CA MET A 94 -0.11 -4.56 -0.27
C MET A 94 -1.45 -5.29 -0.41
N LEU A 95 -2.01 -5.88 0.65
CA LEU A 95 -3.32 -6.53 0.64
C LEU A 95 -4.45 -5.63 1.14
N GLU A 96 -4.16 -4.39 1.54
CA GLU A 96 -5.19 -3.39 1.82
C GLU A 96 -5.88 -3.01 0.51
N LEU A 97 -7.15 -3.36 0.40
CA LEU A 97 -7.97 -3.05 -0.76
C LEU A 97 -8.16 -1.53 -0.83
N SER A 98 -7.63 -0.89 -1.87
CA SER A 98 -8.08 0.43 -2.29
C SER A 98 -9.52 0.30 -2.75
N GLY A 99 -10.43 1.13 -2.24
CA GLY A 99 -11.89 0.94 -2.26
C GLY A 99 -12.62 0.84 -3.60
N ASP A 100 -11.94 0.59 -4.73
CA ASP A 100 -12.57 0.29 -6.00
C ASP A 100 -12.98 -1.18 -6.08
N GLU A 101 -14.24 -1.45 -5.72
CA GLU A 101 -14.84 -2.78 -5.76
C GLU A 101 -15.03 -3.33 -7.18
N ALA A 102 -14.88 -2.50 -8.22
CA ALA A 102 -15.20 -2.81 -9.61
C ALA A 102 -14.03 -3.38 -10.45
N ASP A 103 -12.82 -3.48 -9.90
CA ASP A 103 -11.65 -4.00 -10.62
C ASP A 103 -11.59 -5.54 -10.57
N GLU A 104 -11.42 -6.21 -11.71
CA GLU A 104 -11.24 -7.68 -11.79
C GLU A 104 -10.04 -8.17 -10.96
N ARG A 105 -9.07 -7.28 -10.67
CA ARG A 105 -7.93 -7.54 -9.77
C ARG A 105 -8.31 -7.65 -8.30
N THR A 106 -9.49 -7.18 -7.91
CA THR A 106 -9.95 -7.13 -6.52
C THR A 106 -10.29 -8.52 -5.97
N GLN A 107 -10.69 -9.47 -6.81
CA GLN A 107 -11.11 -10.80 -6.35
C GLN A 107 -9.93 -11.67 -5.84
N PRO A 108 -8.81 -11.84 -6.57
CA PRO A 108 -7.65 -12.54 -6.05
C PRO A 108 -7.00 -11.87 -4.83
N GLU A 109 -7.06 -10.54 -4.75
CA GLU A 109 -6.55 -9.79 -3.58
C GLU A 109 -7.43 -10.04 -2.33
N LYS A 110 -8.75 -10.11 -2.50
CA LYS A 110 -9.71 -10.48 -1.44
C LYS A 110 -9.48 -11.89 -0.93
N GLU A 111 -9.40 -12.88 -1.83
CA GLU A 111 -9.15 -14.29 -1.47
C GLU A 111 -7.82 -14.46 -0.72
N LEU A 112 -6.79 -13.75 -1.17
CA LEU A 112 -5.48 -13.73 -0.53
C LEU A 112 -5.55 -13.12 0.89
N LEU A 113 -6.27 -12.02 1.05
CA LEU A 113 -6.49 -11.39 2.36
C LEU A 113 -7.23 -12.32 3.32
N GLU A 114 -8.30 -12.95 2.87
CA GLU A 114 -9.07 -13.94 3.65
C GLU A 114 -8.20 -15.11 4.09
N HIS A 115 -7.37 -15.64 3.18
CA HIS A 115 -6.43 -16.71 3.49
C HIS A 115 -5.46 -16.32 4.62
N TYR A 116 -4.88 -15.12 4.57
CA TYR A 116 -4.00 -14.63 5.64
C TYR A 116 -4.74 -14.50 6.98
N GLN A 117 -5.99 -14.02 6.97
CA GLN A 117 -6.78 -13.90 8.19
C GLN A 117 -7.08 -15.26 8.82
N GLU A 118 -7.47 -16.26 8.01
CA GLU A 118 -7.72 -17.62 8.49
C GLU A 118 -6.44 -18.30 8.98
N ALA A 119 -5.31 -18.12 8.29
CA ALA A 119 -4.02 -18.63 8.74
C ALA A 119 -3.64 -18.06 10.12
N ILE A 120 -3.80 -16.75 10.33
CA ILE A 120 -3.52 -16.11 11.63
C ILE A 120 -4.44 -16.66 12.71
N LYS A 121 -5.74 -16.82 12.44
CA LYS A 121 -6.69 -17.44 13.38
C LYS A 121 -6.24 -18.83 13.82
N ALA A 122 -5.73 -19.64 12.89
CA ALA A 122 -5.29 -21.00 13.16
C ALA A 122 -3.96 -21.08 13.91
N THR A 123 -2.99 -20.22 13.59
CA THR A 123 -1.62 -20.30 14.12
C THR A 123 -1.37 -19.43 15.35
N ASP A 124 -2.09 -18.32 15.50
CA ASP A 124 -1.88 -17.34 16.57
C ASP A 124 -3.22 -16.74 17.07
N PRO A 125 -3.92 -17.47 17.97
CA PRO A 125 -5.21 -17.02 18.50
C PRO A 125 -5.14 -15.70 19.29
N LEU A 126 -4.01 -15.42 19.94
CA LEU A 126 -3.81 -14.18 20.69
C LEU A 126 -3.73 -12.99 19.74
N ARG A 127 -2.98 -13.14 18.64
CA ARG A 127 -2.94 -12.14 17.58
C ARG A 127 -4.30 -11.94 16.94
N SER A 128 -5.04 -13.01 16.67
CA SER A 128 -6.41 -12.94 16.14
C SER A 128 -7.35 -12.10 17.01
N GLU A 129 -7.25 -12.21 18.34
CA GLU A 129 -8.07 -11.41 19.24
C GLU A 129 -7.71 -9.91 19.18
N VAL A 130 -6.41 -9.59 19.08
CA VAL A 130 -5.94 -8.21 18.94
C VAL A 130 -6.42 -7.57 17.63
N LEU A 131 -6.56 -8.36 16.56
CA LEU A 131 -7.10 -7.87 15.28
C LEU A 131 -8.57 -7.45 15.34
N LYS A 132 -9.32 -7.89 16.35
CA LYS A 132 -10.69 -7.46 16.59
C LYS A 132 -10.75 -6.11 17.32
N ASP A 133 -9.64 -5.64 17.88
CA ASP A 133 -9.59 -4.34 18.55
C ASP A 133 -9.80 -3.21 17.55
N PHE A 134 -10.90 -2.50 17.72
CA PHE A 134 -11.33 -1.39 16.87
C PHE A 134 -10.24 -0.30 16.73
N TYR A 135 -9.44 -0.08 17.78
CA TYR A 135 -8.40 0.94 17.80
C TYR A 135 -7.02 0.40 17.42
N LEU A 136 -6.88 -0.87 17.05
CA LEU A 136 -5.60 -1.42 16.60
C LEU A 136 -5.02 -0.63 15.43
N ARG A 137 -5.86 -0.32 14.43
CA ARG A 137 -5.40 0.43 13.26
C ARG A 137 -4.84 1.79 13.65
N VAL A 138 -5.59 2.54 14.46
CA VAL A 138 -5.18 3.85 14.96
C VAL A 138 -3.83 3.77 15.71
N ARG A 139 -3.59 2.73 16.51
CA ARG A 139 -2.31 2.53 17.23
C ARG A 139 -1.16 2.08 16.31
N ALA A 140 -1.42 1.24 15.33
CA ALA A 140 -0.40 0.62 14.49
C ALA A 140 -0.02 1.46 13.27
N GLU A 141 -0.90 2.37 12.84
CA GLU A 141 -0.73 3.17 11.63
C GLU A 141 0.51 4.07 11.66
N PRO A 142 0.77 4.87 12.73
CA PRO A 142 2.00 5.66 12.82
C PRO A 142 3.26 4.80 12.71
N ILE A 143 3.30 3.65 13.39
CA ILE A 143 4.43 2.72 13.39
C ILE A 143 4.72 2.23 11.96
N SER A 144 3.67 1.99 11.17
CA SER A 144 3.81 1.53 9.79
C SER A 144 4.31 2.59 8.81
N LEU A 145 4.11 3.87 9.15
CA LEU A 145 4.46 5.02 8.32
C LEU A 145 5.88 5.53 8.59
N VAL A 146 6.38 5.43 9.83
CA VAL A 146 7.73 5.89 10.23
C VAL A 146 8.85 5.44 9.28
N PRO A 147 8.94 4.17 8.82
CA PRO A 147 10.06 3.76 7.99
C PRO A 147 10.05 4.32 6.57
N CYS A 148 8.95 4.93 6.12
CA CYS A 148 8.82 5.46 4.75
C CYS A 148 8.48 6.94 4.69
N CYS A 149 8.36 7.62 5.85
CA CYS A 149 7.89 9.02 5.88
C CYS A 149 8.85 10.00 5.21
N TRP A 150 10.15 9.69 5.19
CA TRP A 150 11.17 10.53 4.55
C TRP A 150 11.32 10.27 3.05
N ASP A 151 11.34 9.00 2.63
CA ASP A 151 11.62 8.62 1.23
C ASP A 151 10.44 8.84 0.27
N ARG A 152 9.23 9.04 0.80
CA ARG A 152 7.98 9.18 0.02
C ARG A 152 7.29 10.53 0.22
N GLU A 153 7.96 11.49 0.85
CA GLU A 153 7.34 12.77 1.26
C GLU A 153 6.05 12.58 2.08
N SER A 154 5.86 11.42 2.71
CA SER A 154 4.61 11.04 3.39
C SER A 154 4.57 11.51 4.85
N LEU A 155 5.16 12.68 5.12
CA LEU A 155 5.09 13.36 6.41
C LEU A 155 3.65 13.72 6.74
N PHE A 156 2.89 14.19 5.75
CA PHE A 156 1.45 14.46 5.91
C PHE A 156 0.70 13.23 6.44
N SER A 157 0.91 12.05 5.84
CA SER A 157 0.25 10.81 6.27
C SER A 157 0.61 10.43 7.71
N LEU A 158 1.88 10.64 8.11
CA LEU A 158 2.32 10.38 9.47
C LEU A 158 1.68 11.36 10.46
N LEU A 159 1.65 12.66 10.14
CA LEU A 159 1.00 13.68 10.96
C LEU A 159 -0.49 13.42 11.09
N HIS A 160 -1.17 13.09 9.99
CA HIS A 160 -2.58 12.70 9.99
C HIS A 160 -2.85 11.51 10.92
N ALA A 161 -2.00 10.48 10.88
CA ALA A 161 -2.11 9.32 11.76
C ALA A 161 -1.90 9.69 13.24
N LEU A 162 -0.98 10.61 13.56
CA LEU A 162 -0.76 11.09 14.92
C LEU A 162 -1.93 11.93 15.43
N ILE A 163 -2.51 12.80 14.59
CA ILE A 163 -3.72 13.56 14.91
C ILE A 163 -4.88 12.61 15.22
N ALA A 164 -5.05 11.53 14.43
CA ALA A 164 -6.06 10.51 14.70
C ALA A 164 -5.84 9.79 16.04
N VAL A 165 -4.58 9.54 16.43
CA VAL A 165 -4.24 8.99 17.76
C VAL A 165 -4.63 9.94 18.87
N ILE A 166 -4.30 11.24 18.74
CA ILE A 166 -4.65 12.26 19.75
C ILE A 166 -6.16 12.35 19.92
N ALA A 167 -6.91 12.42 18.81
CA ALA A 167 -8.37 12.51 18.81
C ALA A 167 -9.09 11.31 19.44
N ARG A 168 -8.39 10.17 19.59
CA ARG A 168 -8.91 8.92 20.18
C ARG A 168 -8.11 8.47 21.40
N TRP A 169 -7.30 9.36 21.97
CA TRP A 169 -6.35 8.96 23.00
C TRP A 169 -7.03 8.43 24.28
N ASP A 170 -8.13 9.04 24.70
CA ASP A 170 -8.89 8.59 25.87
C ASP A 170 -9.42 7.17 25.69
N ASP A 171 -9.89 6.85 24.48
CA ASP A 171 -10.35 5.51 24.12
C ASP A 171 -9.19 4.50 24.08
N ILE A 172 -8.08 4.88 23.45
CA ILE A 172 -6.88 4.05 23.30
C ILE A 172 -6.24 3.73 24.66
N SER A 173 -6.12 4.76 25.51
CA SER A 173 -5.50 4.66 26.83
C SER A 173 -6.46 4.10 27.89
N ASN A 174 -7.76 3.97 27.57
CA ASN A 174 -8.82 3.71 28.54
C ASN A 174 -8.79 4.69 29.72
N GLY A 175 -8.48 5.96 29.44
CA GLY A 175 -8.35 7.03 30.44
C GLY A 175 -7.21 6.84 31.47
N LYS A 176 -6.27 5.93 31.25
CA LYS A 176 -5.22 5.59 32.23
C LYS A 176 -4.08 6.61 32.30
N SER A 177 -3.86 7.38 31.25
CA SER A 177 -2.72 8.30 31.14
C SER A 177 -3.05 9.48 30.23
N PRO A 178 -2.50 10.69 30.51
CA PRO A 178 -2.62 11.81 29.59
C PRO A 178 -1.93 11.51 28.25
N CYS A 179 -2.35 12.20 27.19
CA CYS A 179 -1.73 12.05 25.87
C CYS A 179 -0.29 12.57 25.91
N PRO A 180 0.70 11.79 25.43
CA PRO A 180 2.11 12.20 25.47
C PRO A 180 2.50 13.18 24.36
N ILE A 181 1.61 13.40 23.41
CA ILE A 181 1.82 14.25 22.24
C ILE A 181 0.67 15.23 22.11
N ASP A 182 0.98 16.45 21.72
CA ASP A 182 0.04 17.51 21.41
C ASP A 182 0.52 18.29 20.17
N PHE A 183 -0.42 18.96 19.52
CA PHE A 183 -0.15 19.89 18.43
C PHE A 183 -0.76 21.24 18.79
N THR A 184 -0.06 22.30 18.39
CA THR A 184 -0.58 23.66 18.48
C THR A 184 -1.73 23.87 17.51
N GLN A 185 -2.57 24.86 17.78
CA GLN A 185 -3.68 25.19 16.89
C GLN A 185 -3.20 25.58 15.48
N ASP A 186 -2.06 26.28 15.39
CA ASP A 186 -1.46 26.68 14.12
C ASP A 186 -0.99 25.45 13.31
N GLU A 187 -0.40 24.44 13.95
CA GLU A 187 -0.02 23.18 13.30
C GLU A 187 -1.23 22.41 12.79
N LEU A 188 -2.31 22.35 13.58
CA LEU A 188 -3.55 21.71 13.16
C LEU A 188 -4.20 22.42 11.97
N GLN A 189 -4.18 23.76 11.97
CA GLN A 189 -4.73 24.56 10.88
C GLN A 189 -3.90 24.41 9.58
N GLN A 190 -2.57 24.34 9.69
CA GLN A 190 -1.70 24.04 8.55
C GLN A 190 -1.97 22.65 7.98
N HIS A 191 -2.13 21.65 8.85
CA HIS A 191 -2.47 20.29 8.44
C HIS A 191 -3.85 20.23 7.75
N GLU A 192 -4.84 20.97 8.25
CA GLU A 192 -6.17 21.07 7.64
C GLU A 192 -6.11 21.71 6.24
N THR A 193 -5.33 22.78 6.08
CA THR A 193 -5.12 23.41 4.76
C THR A 193 -4.44 22.45 3.78
N GLU A 194 -3.42 21.71 4.22
CA GLU A 194 -2.77 20.69 3.38
C GLU A 194 -3.74 19.54 3.04
N MET A 195 -4.63 19.15 3.96
CA MET A 195 -5.65 18.12 3.74
C MET A 195 -6.66 18.54 2.67
N GLU A 196 -7.21 19.74 2.75
CA GLU A 196 -8.17 20.27 1.76
C GLU A 196 -7.55 20.27 0.35
N LEU A 197 -6.27 20.64 0.24
CA LEU A 197 -5.54 20.60 -1.02
C LEU A 197 -5.34 19.17 -1.53
N ILE A 198 -4.96 18.23 -0.66
CA ILE A 198 -4.80 16.82 -1.03
C ILE A 198 -6.14 16.21 -1.47
N GLU A 199 -7.25 16.51 -0.80
CA GLU A 199 -8.59 16.06 -1.18
C GLU A 199 -9.03 16.65 -2.52
N GLY A 200 -8.76 17.93 -2.74
CA GLY A 200 -9.00 18.60 -4.02
C GLY A 200 -8.21 17.95 -5.17
N VAL A 201 -6.91 17.73 -4.97
CA VAL A 201 -6.05 17.02 -5.93
C VAL A 201 -6.53 15.60 -6.17
N SER A 202 -6.90 14.87 -5.11
CA SER A 202 -7.44 13.51 -5.23
C SER A 202 -8.72 13.48 -6.06
N SER A 203 -9.59 14.49 -5.92
CA SER A 203 -10.82 14.62 -6.70
C SER A 203 -10.52 14.87 -8.18
N ILE A 204 -9.58 15.76 -8.49
CA ILE A 204 -9.12 16.01 -9.86
C ILE A 204 -8.54 14.73 -10.47
N VAL A 205 -7.68 14.03 -9.73
CA VAL A 205 -7.06 12.79 -10.19
C VAL A 205 -8.11 11.72 -10.46
N GLN A 206 -9.13 11.59 -9.60
CA GLN A 206 -10.24 10.67 -9.84
C GLN A 206 -11.00 11.03 -11.12
N GLN A 207 -11.31 12.32 -11.35
CA GLN A 207 -11.98 12.76 -12.58
C GLN A 207 -11.14 12.43 -13.83
N LEU A 208 -9.83 12.69 -13.79
CA LEU A 208 -8.93 12.34 -14.89
C LEU A 208 -8.88 10.82 -15.13
N GLN A 209 -9.06 10.01 -14.09
CA GLN A 209 -9.16 8.55 -14.20
C GLN A 209 -10.48 8.11 -14.82
N ASP A 210 -11.60 8.69 -14.37
CA ASP A 210 -12.94 8.40 -14.87
C ASP A 210 -13.09 8.78 -16.36
N GLU A 211 -12.46 9.88 -16.78
CA GLU A 211 -12.38 10.31 -18.18
C GLU A 211 -11.35 9.54 -19.01
N GLY A 212 -10.57 8.65 -18.38
CA GLY A 212 -9.54 7.85 -19.04
C GLY A 212 -8.32 8.64 -19.52
N LEU A 213 -8.18 9.89 -19.07
CA LEU A 213 -7.04 10.77 -19.37
C LEU A 213 -5.78 10.33 -18.63
N ILE A 214 -5.93 9.80 -17.41
CA ILE A 214 -4.86 9.17 -16.63
C ILE A 214 -5.32 7.77 -16.20
N PRO A 215 -4.83 6.68 -16.79
CA PRO A 215 -5.36 5.34 -16.51
C PRO A 215 -5.04 4.82 -15.10
N LEU A 216 -6.03 4.22 -14.44
CA LEU A 216 -5.86 3.41 -13.22
C LEU A 216 -5.10 2.12 -13.53
N GLY A 217 -3.80 2.09 -13.25
CA GLY A 217 -3.02 0.87 -13.31
C GLY A 217 -2.85 0.27 -14.72
N VAL A 218 -2.97 1.07 -15.79
CA VAL A 218 -2.61 0.70 -17.18
C VAL A 218 -1.53 1.63 -17.77
N MET A 219 -0.75 1.13 -18.75
CA MET A 219 0.50 1.75 -19.22
C MET A 219 0.15 3.14 -19.72
N VAL A 220 0.74 4.16 -19.08
CA VAL A 220 0.57 5.56 -19.48
C VAL A 220 1.03 5.64 -20.94
N ARG A 221 0.12 6.05 -21.82
CA ARG A 221 0.47 6.32 -23.21
C ARG A 221 1.46 7.50 -23.24
N PRO A 222 2.35 7.59 -24.24
CA PRO A 222 3.37 8.65 -24.27
C PRO A 222 2.81 10.08 -24.15
N ASP A 223 1.57 10.30 -24.61
CA ASP A 223 0.80 11.54 -24.54
C ASP A 223 0.31 11.90 -23.13
N ALA A 224 0.12 10.93 -22.24
CA ALA A 224 -0.37 11.19 -20.88
C ALA A 224 0.67 11.85 -19.96
N ARG A 225 1.95 11.91 -20.38
CA ARG A 225 2.95 12.77 -19.72
C ARG A 225 2.67 14.24 -19.98
N ASP A 226 2.39 14.59 -21.22
CA ASP A 226 2.05 15.98 -21.59
C ASP A 226 0.74 16.41 -20.89
N VAL A 227 -0.23 15.50 -20.78
CA VAL A 227 -1.48 15.73 -20.03
C VAL A 227 -1.21 15.94 -18.54
N ASN A 228 -0.40 15.10 -17.90
CA ASN A 228 -0.02 15.29 -16.51
C ASN A 228 0.70 16.63 -16.28
N ASP A 229 1.69 16.94 -17.11
CA ASP A 229 2.50 18.13 -16.96
C ASP A 229 1.66 19.39 -17.16
N HIS A 230 0.67 19.33 -18.06
CA HIS A 230 -0.33 20.38 -18.24
C HIS A 230 -1.18 20.60 -16.98
N PHE A 231 -1.83 19.56 -16.45
CA PHE A 231 -2.69 19.71 -15.26
C PHE A 231 -1.90 20.05 -14.00
N LYS A 232 -0.67 19.52 -13.85
CA LYS A 232 0.25 19.93 -12.79
C LYS A 232 0.54 21.41 -12.85
N LYS A 233 0.79 21.93 -14.06
CA LYS A 233 1.07 23.35 -14.26
C LYS A 233 -0.15 24.21 -13.96
N GLU A 234 -1.34 23.84 -14.45
CA GLU A 234 -2.57 24.57 -14.13
C GLU A 234 -2.83 24.60 -12.62
N PHE A 235 -2.66 23.46 -11.94
CA PHE A 235 -2.79 23.39 -10.48
C PHE A 235 -1.78 24.29 -9.76
N MET A 236 -0.52 24.31 -10.20
CA MET A 236 0.50 25.21 -9.64
C MET A 236 0.21 26.69 -9.92
N ASP A 237 -0.38 27.02 -11.07
CA ASP A 237 -0.70 28.40 -11.46
C ASP A 237 -1.95 28.94 -10.74
N LEU A 238 -2.74 28.08 -10.06
CA LEU A 238 -3.82 28.49 -9.14
C LEU A 238 -3.30 29.05 -7.80
N ALA A 239 -2.00 28.94 -7.51
CA ALA A 239 -1.43 29.45 -6.27
C ALA A 239 -1.40 30.99 -6.25
N GLU A 240 -1.79 31.57 -5.12
CA GLU A 240 -1.80 33.03 -4.93
C GLU A 240 -0.42 33.60 -4.61
N ASP A 241 0.46 32.78 -4.02
CA ASP A 241 1.82 33.14 -3.66
C ASP A 241 2.84 31.99 -3.87
N GLU A 242 4.12 32.32 -3.71
CA GLU A 242 5.21 31.35 -3.93
C GLU A 242 5.20 30.20 -2.92
N ARG A 243 4.77 30.44 -1.67
CA ARG A 243 4.71 29.39 -0.65
C ARG A 243 3.60 28.40 -0.98
N GLN A 244 2.45 28.89 -1.42
CA GLN A 244 1.34 28.08 -1.88
C GLN A 244 1.72 27.31 -3.16
N ARG A 245 2.48 27.93 -4.07
CA ARG A 245 2.98 27.28 -5.29
C ARG A 245 3.91 26.11 -4.98
N GLU A 246 4.83 26.29 -4.02
CA GLU A 246 5.70 25.22 -3.52
C GLU A 246 4.88 24.07 -2.92
N LEU A 247 3.84 24.40 -2.15
CA LEU A 247 2.96 23.41 -1.53
C LEU A 247 2.12 22.65 -2.59
N HIS A 248 1.57 23.37 -3.58
CA HIS A 248 0.88 22.77 -4.73
C HIS A 248 1.79 21.81 -5.50
N ALA A 249 3.05 22.18 -5.72
CA ALA A 249 4.02 21.32 -6.39
C ALA A 249 4.30 20.03 -5.60
N LYS A 250 4.31 20.12 -4.26
CA LYS A 250 4.58 19.01 -3.34
C LYS A 250 3.41 18.04 -3.21
N VAL A 251 2.18 18.53 -3.17
CA VAL A 251 0.98 17.66 -3.04
C VAL A 251 0.60 16.97 -4.36
N TRP A 252 1.16 17.39 -5.49
CA TRP A 252 0.87 16.76 -6.77
C TRP A 252 1.43 15.32 -6.84
N PRO A 253 0.57 14.30 -7.09
CA PRO A 253 0.94 12.90 -6.86
C PRO A 253 1.88 12.29 -7.90
N TYR A 254 2.11 12.98 -9.01
CA TYR A 254 2.89 12.46 -10.13
C TYR A 254 4.15 13.30 -10.41
N GLN A 255 5.31 12.67 -10.50
CA GLN A 255 6.60 13.33 -10.73
C GLN A 255 7.22 13.01 -12.08
#